data_AF-A0A954MUH1-F1
#
_entry.id   AF-A0A954MUH1-F1
#
_cell.length_a   1.000
_cell.length_b   1.000
_cell.length_c   1.000
_cell.angle_alpha   90.00
_cell.angle_beta   90.00
_cell.angle_gamma   90.00
#
_symmetry.space_group_name_H-M   'P 1'
#
loop_
_entity.id
_entity.type
_entity.pdbx_description
1 polymer ?
#
loop_
_entity_poly.entity_id
_entity_poly.type
_entity_poly.pdbx_seq_one_letter_code
_entity_poly.pdbx_strand_id
1 'polypeptide(L)'
;MTTDSSTGGKKQSRLQRRAGILLHPTSLPGKFGIGDFGPAAYQFLNFLARSGQRLWQVLPLGPTGYGNSPYQSPSAFAGNTLLISLDKLFEQGLLERSVLSQTAFRQETLDFDSVLAHRHVVYQRAFDAFRNRASGKLREEYDQFCQANEYWLPDYALYRAVKEEHRGVAWTQWHPSLTSRNEFALQSWQEKLQDRIQLEYFLQFEFSKQWDELRRYAAERSIQVIGDIPIFVAHDSADVWCNQQDYYLDPDGHPTVVAGVPPDYFSETGQLWGNPLYRWDL
;
A
#
# COMPACT_ATOMS: atom_id res chain seq x y z
N MET A 1 -2.51 38.14 -54.02
CA MET A 1 -2.84 36.76 -54.42
C MET A 1 -1.60 35.92 -54.11
N THR A 2 -1.49 35.38 -52.89
CA THR A 2 -1.88 33.99 -52.54
C THR A 2 -1.01 33.00 -53.32
N THR A 3 -0.14 32.18 -52.71
CA THR A 3 -0.34 31.39 -51.48
C THR A 3 1.01 31.03 -50.85
N ASP A 4 1.13 31.33 -49.56
CA ASP A 4 2.13 30.76 -48.66
C ASP A 4 1.67 29.35 -48.29
N SER A 5 2.35 28.31 -48.79
CA SER A 5 2.05 26.93 -48.47
C SER A 5 2.75 26.55 -47.18
N SER A 6 2.16 26.96 -46.07
CA SER A 6 2.51 26.52 -44.72
C SER A 6 2.21 25.02 -44.57
N THR A 7 3.19 24.16 -44.83
CA THR A 7 3.14 22.77 -44.37
C THR A 7 3.37 22.75 -42.86
N GLY A 8 2.27 22.88 -42.11
CA GLY A 8 2.20 22.69 -40.67
C GLY A 8 2.48 21.23 -40.31
N GLY A 9 3.76 20.85 -40.34
CA GLY A 9 4.23 19.63 -39.73
C GLY A 9 4.09 19.76 -38.22
N LYS A 10 3.04 19.16 -37.65
CA LYS A 10 3.00 18.86 -36.21
C LYS A 10 4.28 18.10 -35.89
N LYS A 11 5.27 18.75 -35.27
CA LYS A 11 6.36 18.06 -34.59
C LYS A 11 5.70 17.18 -33.53
N GLN A 12 5.47 15.92 -33.86
CA GLN A 12 5.28 14.88 -32.85
C GLN A 12 6.44 15.06 -31.88
N SER A 13 6.16 15.42 -30.63
CA SER A 13 7.19 15.45 -29.60
C SER A 13 7.73 14.02 -29.55
N ARG A 14 8.96 13.86 -30.06
CA ARG A 14 9.62 12.56 -30.07
C ARG A 14 9.73 12.19 -28.60
N LEU A 15 8.99 11.15 -28.17
CA LEU A 15 9.03 10.68 -26.78
C LEU A 15 10.51 10.60 -26.36
N GLN A 16 10.87 11.30 -25.30
CA GLN A 16 12.26 11.30 -24.84
C GLN A 16 12.64 9.84 -24.51
N ARG A 17 13.71 9.35 -25.15
CA ARG A 17 14.22 8.00 -24.89
C ARG A 17 14.66 7.92 -23.44
N ARG A 18 14.09 6.97 -22.70
CA ARG A 18 14.38 6.73 -21.28
C ARG A 18 14.56 5.23 -21.07
N ALA A 19 15.40 4.88 -20.10
CA ALA A 19 15.60 3.52 -19.62
C ALA A 19 15.38 3.49 -18.11
N GLY A 20 15.07 2.31 -17.58
CA GLY A 20 14.87 2.11 -16.16
C GLY A 20 14.98 0.66 -15.74
N ILE A 21 14.79 0.45 -14.44
CA ILE A 21 14.85 -0.87 -13.80
C ILE A 21 13.52 -1.14 -13.10
N LEU A 22 12.99 -2.35 -13.31
CA LEU A 22 11.94 -2.93 -12.49
C LEU A 22 12.58 -3.58 -11.26
N LEU A 23 12.28 -3.05 -10.08
CA LEU A 23 12.73 -3.64 -8.81
C LEU A 23 11.74 -3.23 -7.73
N HIS A 24 11.02 -4.18 -7.14
CA HIS A 24 10.09 -3.86 -6.05
C HIS A 24 10.88 -3.55 -4.76
N PRO A 25 10.44 -2.60 -3.90
CA PRO A 25 11.17 -2.24 -2.69
C PRO A 25 11.44 -3.40 -1.74
N THR A 26 10.55 -4.41 -1.68
CA THR A 26 10.77 -5.61 -0.85
C THR A 26 12.01 -6.41 -1.25
N SER A 27 12.46 -6.29 -2.50
CA SER A 27 13.64 -6.97 -3.04
C SER A 27 14.95 -6.22 -2.78
N LEU A 28 14.88 -5.01 -2.21
CA LEU A 28 16.07 -4.31 -1.77
C LEU A 28 16.72 -5.05 -0.60
N PRO A 29 18.07 -5.02 -0.48
CA PRO A 29 18.74 -5.58 0.68
C PRO A 29 18.31 -4.85 1.95
N GLY A 30 17.85 -5.59 2.96
CA GLY A 30 17.35 -5.03 4.21
C GLY A 30 17.87 -5.79 5.43
N LYS A 31 18.18 -5.06 6.51
CA LYS A 31 18.64 -5.67 7.78
C LYS A 31 17.51 -6.34 8.56
N PHE A 32 16.27 -5.91 8.30
CA PHE A 32 15.09 -6.25 9.09
C PHE A 32 14.16 -7.23 8.36
N GLY A 33 14.75 -8.14 7.60
CA GLY A 33 14.10 -9.28 6.93
C GLY A 33 13.43 -8.97 5.59
N ILE A 34 13.19 -7.71 5.28
CA ILE A 34 12.58 -7.25 4.01
C ILE A 34 13.20 -5.91 3.60
N GLY A 35 13.25 -5.64 2.30
CA GLY A 35 13.59 -4.32 1.79
C GLY A 35 12.52 -3.27 2.13
N ASP A 36 12.93 -2.03 2.37
CA ASP A 36 12.09 -0.94 2.85
C ASP A 36 12.47 0.40 2.21
N PHE A 37 11.80 1.50 2.60
CA PHE A 37 12.09 2.86 2.15
C PHE A 37 13.31 3.51 2.83
N GLY A 38 14.20 2.70 3.39
CA GLY A 38 15.38 3.10 4.13
C GLY A 38 16.64 3.25 3.28
N PRO A 39 17.83 3.21 3.90
CA PRO A 39 19.10 3.51 3.24
C PRO A 39 19.35 2.78 1.91
N ALA A 40 18.92 1.51 1.80
CA ALA A 40 19.08 0.72 0.58
C ALA A 40 18.31 1.30 -0.62
N ALA A 41 17.11 1.85 -0.41
CA ALA A 41 16.32 2.48 -1.47
C ALA A 41 17.02 3.75 -2.00
N TYR A 42 17.58 4.57 -1.11
CA TYR A 42 18.35 5.77 -1.49
C TYR A 42 19.65 5.40 -2.23
N GLN A 43 20.33 4.34 -1.80
CA GLN A 43 21.51 3.81 -2.51
C GLN A 43 21.13 3.30 -3.90
N PHE A 44 19.98 2.64 -4.05
CA PHE A 44 19.46 2.20 -5.34
C PHE A 44 19.14 3.38 -6.26
N LEU A 45 18.50 4.44 -5.77
CA LEU A 45 18.28 5.66 -6.55
C LEU A 45 19.60 6.32 -6.98
N ASN A 46 20.62 6.33 -6.12
CA ASN A 46 21.96 6.80 -6.48
C ASN A 46 22.63 5.90 -7.54
N PHE A 47 22.39 4.59 -7.51
CA PHE A 47 22.82 3.68 -8.56
C PHE A 47 22.11 3.97 -9.89
N LEU A 48 20.79 4.16 -9.89
CA LEU A 48 20.02 4.54 -11.09
C LEU A 48 20.54 5.84 -11.70
N ALA A 49 20.76 6.86 -10.86
CA ALA A 49 21.28 8.16 -11.32
C ALA A 49 22.67 8.01 -11.97
N ARG A 50 23.59 7.30 -11.31
CA ARG A 50 24.97 7.07 -11.81
C ARG A 50 25.01 6.24 -13.08
N SER A 51 24.06 5.31 -13.26
CA SER A 51 23.95 4.46 -14.46
C SER A 51 23.13 5.08 -15.58
N GLY A 52 22.70 6.34 -15.46
CA GLY A 52 21.95 7.06 -16.48
C GLY A 52 20.48 6.63 -16.62
N GLN A 53 19.98 5.81 -15.69
CA GLN A 53 18.57 5.41 -15.67
C GLN A 53 17.70 6.61 -15.28
N ARG A 54 16.47 6.62 -15.80
CA ARG A 54 15.48 7.70 -15.60
C ARG A 54 14.14 7.18 -15.10
N LEU A 55 13.95 5.87 -15.06
CA LEU A 55 12.72 5.23 -14.60
C LEU A 55 13.03 4.18 -13.53
N TRP A 56 12.22 4.13 -12.49
CA TRP A 56 12.17 3.03 -11.52
C TRP A 56 10.76 2.47 -11.52
N GLN A 57 10.56 1.25 -12.01
CA GLN A 57 9.27 0.60 -11.97
C GLN A 57 9.14 -0.26 -10.71
N VAL A 58 7.99 -0.17 -10.05
CA VAL A 58 7.62 -0.96 -8.88
C VAL A 58 6.31 -1.69 -9.12
N LEU A 59 6.12 -2.83 -8.44
CA LEU A 59 4.81 -3.48 -8.32
C LEU A 59 3.88 -2.66 -7.39
N PRO A 60 2.58 -3.00 -7.26
CA PRO A 60 1.67 -2.30 -6.35
C PRO A 60 2.24 -2.23 -4.93
N LEU A 61 2.10 -1.07 -4.30
CA LEU A 61 2.67 -0.80 -2.97
C LEU A 61 1.66 -0.99 -1.84
N GLY A 62 0.48 -1.55 -2.14
CA GLY A 62 -0.55 -1.82 -1.16
C GLY A 62 -0.20 -2.95 -0.21
N PRO A 63 -0.85 -3.03 0.96
CA PRO A 63 -0.72 -4.17 1.86
C PRO A 63 -0.99 -5.48 1.09
N THR A 64 -0.29 -6.55 1.44
CA THR A 64 -0.43 -7.84 0.74
C THR A 64 -1.48 -8.72 1.42
N GLY A 65 -2.32 -9.38 0.63
CA GLY A 65 -3.28 -10.38 1.08
C GLY A 65 -2.76 -11.81 0.93
N TYR A 66 -3.63 -12.71 0.45
CA TYR A 66 -3.32 -14.12 0.27
C TYR A 66 -2.06 -14.34 -0.59
N GLY A 67 -1.20 -15.26 -0.17
CA GLY A 67 0.04 -15.60 -0.88
C GLY A 67 1.08 -14.47 -0.93
N ASN A 68 0.90 -13.40 -0.13
CA ASN A 68 1.74 -12.19 -0.14
C ASN A 68 1.77 -11.47 -1.50
N SER A 69 0.73 -11.65 -2.33
CA SER A 69 0.65 -11.01 -3.64
C SER A 69 0.36 -9.50 -3.50
N PRO A 70 1.15 -8.62 -4.13
CA PRO A 70 0.85 -7.18 -4.18
C PRO A 70 -0.39 -6.87 -5.04
N TYR A 71 -0.85 -7.82 -5.86
CA TYR A 71 -2.05 -7.67 -6.70
C TYR A 71 -3.34 -8.09 -5.99
N GLN A 72 -3.25 -8.62 -4.76
CA GLN A 72 -4.41 -8.99 -3.95
C GLN A 72 -4.37 -8.22 -2.63
N SER A 73 -4.57 -6.90 -2.73
CA SER A 73 -4.51 -6.01 -1.58
C SER A 73 -5.85 -5.88 -0.86
N PRO A 74 -5.88 -5.80 0.48
CA PRO A 74 -7.08 -5.45 1.23
C PRO A 74 -7.44 -3.97 1.14
N SER A 75 -6.68 -3.14 0.41
CA SER A 75 -7.04 -1.77 0.07
C SER A 75 -6.40 -1.31 -1.23
N ALA A 76 -7.16 -0.62 -2.09
CA ALA A 76 -6.64 0.07 -3.27
C ALA A 76 -5.83 1.34 -2.93
N PHE A 77 -5.96 1.84 -1.70
CA PHE A 77 -5.40 3.14 -1.28
C PHE A 77 -4.25 3.00 -0.28
N ALA A 78 -4.37 2.08 0.68
CA ALA A 78 -3.41 1.94 1.76
C ALA A 78 -2.02 1.52 1.25
N GLY A 79 -1.00 1.86 2.02
CA GLY A 79 0.38 1.42 1.81
C GLY A 79 0.73 0.16 2.60
N ASN A 80 1.65 -0.64 2.06
CA ASN A 80 2.22 -1.79 2.74
C ASN A 80 3.13 -1.33 3.88
N THR A 81 2.67 -1.47 5.11
CA THR A 81 3.41 -1.03 6.30
C THR A 81 4.76 -1.71 6.43
N LEU A 82 4.96 -2.91 5.87
CA LEU A 82 6.27 -3.59 5.86
C LEU A 82 7.37 -2.80 5.14
N LEU A 83 7.01 -1.86 4.26
CA LEU A 83 7.95 -0.99 3.55
C LEU A 83 8.40 0.22 4.37
N ILE A 84 7.83 0.43 5.56
CA ILE A 84 8.27 1.47 6.50
C ILE A 84 9.65 1.10 7.02
N SER A 85 10.61 2.00 6.83
CA SER A 85 11.98 1.85 7.29
C SER A 85 12.09 2.04 8.79
N LEU A 86 12.60 1.01 9.47
CA LEU A 86 12.87 1.07 10.90
C LEU A 86 14.08 1.97 11.23
N ASP A 87 15.05 2.09 10.31
CA ASP A 87 16.17 3.02 10.46
C ASP A 87 15.65 4.47 10.51
N LYS A 88 14.70 4.84 9.64
CA LYS A 88 14.08 6.17 9.66
C LYS A 88 13.25 6.43 10.92
N LEU A 89 12.52 5.44 11.42
CA LEU A 89 11.80 5.57 12.70
C LEU A 89 12.77 5.78 13.89
N PHE A 90 13.94 5.13 13.86
CA PHE A 90 15.00 5.36 14.83
C PHE A 90 15.61 6.77 14.71
N GLU A 91 15.89 7.26 13.49
CA GLU A 91 16.38 8.62 13.25
C GLU A 91 15.39 9.70 13.72
N GLN A 92 14.08 9.43 13.63
CA GLN A 92 13.02 10.27 14.17
C GLN A 92 12.91 10.22 15.70
N GLY A 93 13.67 9.35 16.38
CA GLY A 93 13.59 9.16 17.83
C GLY A 93 12.32 8.44 18.29
N LEU A 94 11.63 7.75 17.38
CA LEU A 94 10.45 6.94 17.68
C LEU A 94 10.82 5.51 18.08
N LEU A 95 12.03 5.06 17.75
CA LEU A 95 12.56 3.76 18.16
C LEU A 95 13.87 3.91 18.93
N GLU A 96 14.08 2.98 19.85
CA GLU A 96 15.36 2.77 20.52
C GLU A 96 16.14 1.66 19.82
N ARG A 97 17.47 1.73 19.86
CA ARG A 97 18.35 0.74 19.20
C ARG A 97 18.16 -0.67 19.76
N SER A 98 17.79 -0.80 21.03
CA SER A 98 17.51 -2.07 21.72
C SER A 98 16.33 -2.83 21.11
N VAL A 99 15.36 -2.13 20.51
CA VAL A 99 14.19 -2.73 19.85
C VAL A 99 14.56 -3.30 18.48
N LEU A 100 15.55 -2.69 17.81
CA LEU A 100 16.01 -3.10 16.48
C LEU A 100 16.93 -4.34 16.49
N SER A 101 17.57 -4.65 17.63
CA SER A 101 18.60 -5.69 17.73
C SER A 101 18.05 -7.11 17.97
N GLN A 102 16.74 -7.28 18.11
CA GLN A 102 16.16 -8.52 18.67
C GLN A 102 16.00 -9.68 17.69
N THR A 103 16.21 -9.48 16.39
CA THR A 103 15.98 -10.53 15.38
C THR A 103 17.09 -10.57 14.31
N ALA A 104 17.76 -11.72 14.21
CA ALA A 104 18.65 -12.01 13.09
C ALA A 104 17.83 -12.64 11.96
N PHE A 105 17.55 -11.87 10.91
CA PHE A 105 16.90 -12.39 9.71
C PHE A 105 17.93 -12.99 8.73
N ARG A 106 17.52 -14.02 7.99
CA ARG A 106 18.31 -14.51 6.85
C ARG A 106 18.26 -13.47 5.74
N GLN A 107 19.39 -13.11 5.15
CA GLN A 107 19.42 -12.06 4.12
C GLN A 107 18.98 -12.54 2.73
N GLU A 108 18.96 -13.86 2.50
CA GLU A 108 18.74 -14.45 1.16
C GLU A 108 17.29 -14.91 0.94
N THR A 109 16.48 -15.00 2.00
CA THR A 109 15.11 -15.51 1.93
C THR A 109 14.17 -14.64 2.76
N LEU A 110 13.02 -14.28 2.18
CA LEU A 110 11.99 -13.49 2.86
C LEU A 110 11.00 -14.42 3.57
N ASP A 111 11.02 -14.39 4.90
CA ASP A 111 10.02 -15.04 5.76
C ASP A 111 9.04 -13.98 6.26
N PHE A 112 7.88 -13.89 5.61
CA PHE A 112 6.86 -12.90 5.92
C PHE A 112 6.32 -13.01 7.34
N ASP A 113 6.13 -14.22 7.86
CA ASP A 113 5.53 -14.43 9.18
C ASP A 113 6.45 -13.92 10.29
N SER A 114 7.74 -14.26 10.20
CA SER A 114 8.76 -13.74 11.12
C SER A 114 8.89 -12.22 11.05
N VAL A 115 8.81 -11.63 9.84
CA VAL A 115 8.86 -10.18 9.64
C VAL A 115 7.62 -9.50 10.25
N LEU A 116 6.42 -10.04 10.03
CA LEU A 116 5.17 -9.51 10.56
C LEU A 116 5.14 -9.56 12.10
N ALA A 117 5.54 -10.69 12.70
CA ALA A 117 5.62 -10.83 14.15
C ALA A 117 6.60 -9.82 14.77
N HIS A 118 7.75 -9.61 14.14
CA HIS A 118 8.69 -8.57 14.54
C HIS A 118 8.09 -7.17 14.41
N ARG A 119 7.44 -6.86 13.27
CA ARG A 119 6.84 -5.55 13.02
C ARG A 119 5.75 -5.20 14.02
N HIS A 120 4.92 -6.15 14.44
CA HIS A 120 3.89 -5.91 15.46
C HIS A 120 4.48 -5.32 16.74
N VAL A 121 5.58 -5.88 17.25
CA VAL A 121 6.25 -5.38 18.47
C VAL A 121 6.87 -4.01 18.23
N VAL A 122 7.57 -3.83 17.11
CA VAL A 122 8.28 -2.58 16.79
C VAL A 122 7.30 -1.43 16.56
N TYR A 123 6.22 -1.66 15.83
CA TYR A 123 5.23 -0.63 15.52
C TYR A 123 4.47 -0.16 16.75
N GLN A 124 4.13 -1.05 17.68
CA GLN A 124 3.54 -0.63 18.94
C GLN A 124 4.48 0.32 19.71
N ARG A 125 5.77 -0.01 19.78
CA ARG A 125 6.77 0.86 20.45
C ARG A 125 6.92 2.21 19.76
N ALA A 126 6.98 2.22 18.43
CA ALA A 126 7.07 3.45 17.65
C ALA A 126 5.83 4.34 17.87
N PHE A 127 4.65 3.72 17.89
CA PHE A 127 3.39 4.42 18.11
C PHE A 127 3.27 4.96 19.54
N ASP A 128 3.66 4.20 20.56
CA ASP A 128 3.70 4.68 21.94
C ASP A 128 4.64 5.89 22.09
N ALA A 129 5.81 5.85 21.45
CA ALA A 129 6.74 6.97 21.42
C ALA A 129 6.14 8.18 20.68
N PHE A 130 5.49 7.95 19.54
CA PHE A 130 4.80 8.99 18.77
C PHE A 130 3.71 9.67 19.61
N ARG A 131 2.82 8.90 20.24
CA ARG A 131 1.75 9.44 21.11
C ARG A 131 2.27 10.37 22.20
N ASN A 132 3.42 10.04 22.78
CA ASN A 132 4.00 10.79 23.89
C ASN A 132 4.84 11.99 23.45
N ARG A 133 5.39 11.99 22.23
CA ARG A 133 6.41 12.95 21.78
C ARG A 133 5.99 13.80 20.60
N ALA A 134 5.00 13.37 19.81
CA ALA A 134 4.56 14.07 18.62
C ALA A 134 4.05 15.46 18.98
N SER A 135 4.78 16.48 18.51
CA SER A 135 4.49 17.89 18.77
C SER A 135 5.00 18.75 17.62
N GLY A 136 4.51 19.99 17.55
CA GLY A 136 4.85 20.96 16.51
C GLY A 136 4.68 20.36 15.11
N LYS A 137 5.72 20.51 14.29
CA LYS A 137 5.70 20.09 12.88
C LYS A 137 5.31 18.63 12.65
N LEU A 138 5.78 17.70 13.48
CA LEU A 138 5.46 16.27 13.29
C LEU A 138 3.97 16.01 13.51
N ARG A 139 3.37 16.69 14.49
CA ARG A 139 1.93 16.58 14.75
C ARG A 139 1.10 17.23 13.64
N GLU A 140 1.52 18.40 13.16
CA GLU A 140 0.88 19.09 12.04
C GLU A 140 0.91 18.25 10.75
N GLU A 141 2.06 17.63 10.42
CA GLU A 141 2.20 16.73 9.27
C GLU A 141 1.24 15.53 9.38
N TYR A 142 1.11 14.94 10.58
CA TYR A 142 0.19 13.84 10.85
C TYR A 142 -1.28 14.25 10.71
N ASP A 143 -1.68 15.36 11.31
CA ASP A 143 -3.06 15.84 11.27
C ASP A 143 -3.45 16.21 9.82
N GLN A 144 -2.55 16.83 9.05
CA GLN A 144 -2.73 17.10 7.62
C GLN A 144 -2.88 15.83 6.80
N PHE A 145 -2.07 14.81 7.06
CA PHE A 145 -2.20 13.52 6.40
C PHE A 145 -3.57 12.90 6.68
N CYS A 146 -4.01 12.90 7.94
CA CYS A 146 -5.31 12.34 8.32
C CYS A 146 -6.45 13.08 7.61
N GLN A 147 -6.41 14.42 7.59
CA GLN A 147 -7.42 15.24 6.91
C GLN A 147 -7.43 15.00 5.39
N ALA A 148 -6.26 14.94 4.76
CA ALA A 148 -6.15 14.72 3.31
C ALA A 148 -6.63 13.33 2.86
N ASN A 149 -6.70 12.37 3.79
CA ASN A 149 -7.03 10.98 3.54
C ASN A 149 -8.33 10.52 4.23
N GLU A 150 -9.16 11.46 4.68
CA GLU A 150 -10.42 11.18 5.39
C GLU A 150 -11.39 10.31 4.56
N TYR A 151 -11.30 10.37 3.23
CA TYR A 151 -12.18 9.62 2.32
C TYR A 151 -11.92 8.10 2.27
N TRP A 152 -10.80 7.59 2.81
CA TRP A 152 -10.49 6.14 2.80
C TRP A 152 -9.88 5.63 4.10
N LEU A 153 -9.09 6.46 4.81
CA LEU A 153 -8.30 6.03 5.96
C LEU A 153 -9.15 5.53 7.14
N PRO A 154 -10.25 6.20 7.54
CA PRO A 154 -11.08 5.72 8.66
C PRO A 154 -11.65 4.32 8.43
N ASP A 155 -12.15 4.09 7.21
CA ASP A 155 -12.75 2.83 6.80
C ASP A 155 -11.71 1.71 6.72
N TYR A 156 -10.56 1.98 6.10
CA TYR A 156 -9.48 1.01 6.03
C TYR A 156 -8.93 0.65 7.41
N ALA A 157 -8.72 1.64 8.29
CA ALA A 157 -8.23 1.39 9.63
C ALA A 157 -9.21 0.57 10.49
N LEU A 158 -10.51 0.87 10.40
CA LEU A 158 -11.55 0.07 11.06
C LEU A 158 -11.59 -1.35 10.49
N TYR A 159 -11.59 -1.50 9.16
CA TYR A 159 -11.53 -2.80 8.48
C TYR A 159 -10.35 -3.64 8.99
N ARG A 160 -9.14 -3.06 9.02
CA ARG A 160 -7.93 -3.73 9.49
C ARG A 160 -8.03 -4.16 10.95
N ALA A 161 -8.49 -3.27 11.83
CA ALA A 161 -8.63 -3.55 13.25
C ALA A 161 -9.66 -4.66 13.51
N VAL A 162 -10.83 -4.61 12.85
CA VAL A 162 -11.87 -5.65 12.98
C VAL A 162 -11.37 -6.98 12.43
N LYS A 163 -10.68 -6.96 11.29
CA LYS A 163 -10.09 -8.17 10.68
C LYS A 163 -9.10 -8.84 11.62
N GLU A 164 -8.22 -8.06 12.24
CA GLU A 164 -7.24 -8.58 13.20
C GLU A 164 -7.92 -9.16 14.45
N GLU A 165 -8.93 -8.47 15.01
CA GLU A 165 -9.72 -8.98 16.14
C GLU A 165 -10.36 -10.34 15.82
N HIS A 166 -10.85 -10.51 14.59
CA HIS A 166 -11.43 -11.77 14.12
C HIS A 166 -10.40 -12.72 13.49
N ARG A 167 -9.11 -12.56 13.82
CA ARG A 167 -8.01 -13.48 13.43
C ARG A 167 -7.89 -13.67 11.91
N GLY A 168 -8.17 -12.63 11.14
CA GLY A 168 -7.95 -12.60 9.70
C GLY A 168 -9.11 -13.07 8.83
N VAL A 169 -10.25 -13.50 9.40
CA VAL A 169 -11.40 -13.96 8.60
C VAL A 169 -11.93 -12.85 7.66
N ALA A 170 -12.54 -13.26 6.56
CA ALA A 170 -13.10 -12.35 5.56
C ALA A 170 -14.28 -11.55 6.12
N TRP A 171 -14.52 -10.35 5.58
CA TRP A 171 -15.57 -9.45 6.07
C TRP A 171 -17.00 -10.01 5.91
N THR A 172 -17.22 -10.91 4.95
CA THR A 172 -18.50 -11.62 4.78
C THR A 172 -18.77 -12.66 5.88
N GLN A 173 -17.76 -13.00 6.69
CA GLN A 173 -17.89 -13.93 7.82
C GLN A 173 -18.00 -13.20 9.17
N TRP A 174 -17.99 -11.87 9.16
CA TRP A 174 -18.24 -11.09 10.37
C TRP A 174 -19.73 -11.16 10.76
N HIS A 175 -20.04 -10.66 11.96
CA HIS A 175 -21.44 -10.54 12.38
C HIS A 175 -22.23 -9.71 11.35
N PRO A 176 -23.48 -10.07 11.00
CA PRO A 176 -24.23 -9.39 9.94
C PRO A 176 -24.31 -7.87 10.07
N SER A 177 -24.35 -7.33 11.29
CA SER A 177 -24.34 -5.88 11.54
C SER A 177 -23.04 -5.18 11.11
N LEU A 178 -21.91 -5.88 11.10
CA LEU A 178 -20.64 -5.37 10.56
C LEU A 178 -20.58 -5.53 9.05
N THR A 179 -21.02 -6.69 8.53
CA THR A 179 -21.09 -6.96 7.09
C THR A 179 -21.99 -5.95 6.37
N SER A 180 -23.16 -5.65 6.94
CA SER A 180 -24.09 -4.63 6.44
C SER A 180 -23.72 -3.20 6.85
N ARG A 181 -22.58 -2.99 7.52
CA ARG A 181 -22.10 -1.67 7.97
C ARG A 181 -23.13 -0.86 8.75
N ASN A 182 -23.86 -1.51 9.65
CA ASN A 182 -24.80 -0.83 10.53
C ASN A 182 -24.08 0.23 11.38
N GLU A 183 -24.57 1.48 11.36
CA GLU A 183 -23.91 2.64 11.98
C GLU A 183 -23.59 2.43 13.48
N PHE A 184 -24.55 1.89 14.25
CA PHE A 184 -24.35 1.62 15.68
C PHE A 184 -23.29 0.54 15.92
N ALA A 185 -23.27 -0.49 15.09
CA ALA A 185 -22.24 -1.53 15.17
C ALA A 185 -20.86 -0.95 14.84
N LEU A 186 -20.75 -0.16 13.77
CA LEU A 186 -19.49 0.49 13.39
C LEU A 186 -18.98 1.40 14.51
N GLN A 187 -19.83 2.24 15.10
CA GLN A 187 -19.45 3.11 16.20
C GLN A 187 -18.95 2.30 17.41
N SER A 188 -19.68 1.25 17.81
CA SER A 188 -19.27 0.38 18.92
C SER A 188 -17.91 -0.27 18.67
N TRP A 189 -17.64 -0.70 17.44
CA TRP A 189 -16.36 -1.29 17.08
C TRP A 189 -15.23 -0.26 16.99
N GLN A 190 -15.51 0.97 16.53
CA GLN A 190 -14.56 2.08 16.55
C GLN A 190 -14.13 2.43 17.97
N GLU A 191 -15.07 2.52 18.91
CA GLU A 191 -14.79 2.77 20.32
C GLU A 191 -13.99 1.61 20.94
N LYS A 192 -14.41 0.37 20.69
CA LYS A 192 -13.73 -0.83 21.21
C LYS A 192 -12.28 -0.95 20.71
N LEU A 193 -12.03 -0.59 19.44
CA LEU A 193 -10.75 -0.83 18.76
C LEU A 193 -9.93 0.46 18.56
N GLN A 194 -10.25 1.53 19.29
CA GLN A 194 -9.67 2.85 19.07
C GLN A 194 -8.13 2.84 19.02
N ASP A 195 -7.46 2.17 19.96
CA ASP A 195 -5.98 2.12 19.98
C ASP A 195 -5.40 1.43 18.72
N ARG A 196 -6.04 0.37 18.21
CA ARG A 196 -5.60 -0.33 16.99
C ARG A 196 -5.85 0.51 15.74
N ILE A 197 -6.98 1.20 15.70
CA ILE A 197 -7.31 2.13 14.61
C ILE A 197 -6.27 3.26 14.57
N GLN A 198 -5.94 3.85 15.72
CA GLN A 198 -4.95 4.93 15.77
C GLN A 198 -3.53 4.44 15.44
N LEU A 199 -3.18 3.20 15.78
CA LEU A 199 -1.94 2.58 15.32
C LEU A 199 -1.90 2.49 13.78
N GLU A 200 -2.97 2.02 13.13
CA GLU A 200 -3.01 1.95 11.66
C GLU A 200 -2.91 3.34 11.01
N TYR A 201 -3.57 4.37 11.58
CA TYR A 201 -3.41 5.75 11.12
C TYR A 201 -1.95 6.20 11.14
N PHE A 202 -1.26 5.97 12.27
CA PHE A 202 0.15 6.28 12.41
C PHE A 202 1.01 5.53 11.39
N LEU A 203 0.74 4.25 11.13
CA LEU A 203 1.50 3.46 10.17
C LEU A 203 1.28 3.94 8.73
N GLN A 204 0.04 4.27 8.34
CA GLN A 204 -0.25 4.83 7.02
C GLN A 204 0.38 6.21 6.84
N PHE A 205 0.42 7.03 7.90
CA PHE A 205 1.15 8.29 7.90
C PHE A 205 2.65 8.08 7.66
N GLU A 206 3.30 7.20 8.44
CA GLU A 206 4.74 6.93 8.28
C GLU A 206 5.06 6.33 6.92
N PHE A 207 4.20 5.45 6.39
CA PHE A 207 4.34 4.94 5.03
C PHE A 207 4.33 6.10 4.01
N SER A 208 3.31 6.97 4.06
CA SER A 208 3.15 8.07 3.12
C SER A 208 4.32 9.04 3.21
N LYS A 209 4.72 9.42 4.43
CA LYS A 209 5.84 10.34 4.67
C LYS A 209 7.14 9.80 4.08
N GLN A 210 7.48 8.55 4.38
CA GLN A 210 8.72 7.94 3.89
C GLN A 210 8.70 7.73 2.39
N TRP A 211 7.55 7.35 1.82
CA TRP A 211 7.39 7.22 0.38
C TRP A 211 7.54 8.56 -0.35
N ASP A 212 6.95 9.63 0.19
CA ASP A 212 7.05 10.99 -0.38
C ASP A 212 8.47 11.53 -0.34
N GLU A 213 9.20 11.30 0.75
CA GLU A 213 10.62 11.62 0.86
C GLU A 213 11.45 10.88 -0.20
N LEU A 214 11.19 9.59 -0.40
CA LEU A 214 11.90 8.78 -1.39
C LEU A 214 11.59 9.22 -2.82
N ARG A 215 10.32 9.49 -3.14
CA ARG A 215 9.89 10.02 -4.45
C ARG A 215 10.51 11.39 -4.73
N ARG A 216 10.57 12.28 -3.73
CA ARG A 216 11.23 13.58 -3.86
C ARG A 216 12.71 13.42 -4.17
N TYR A 217 13.40 12.54 -3.44
CA TYR A 217 14.81 12.23 -3.67
C TYR A 217 15.09 11.65 -5.06
N ALA A 218 14.17 10.83 -5.58
CA ALA A 218 14.21 10.31 -6.95
C ALA A 218 14.04 11.43 -7.98
N ALA A 219 13.05 12.31 -7.77
CA ALA A 219 12.75 13.43 -8.66
C ALA A 219 13.92 14.44 -8.76
N GLU A 220 14.58 14.76 -7.64
CA GLU A 220 15.81 15.58 -7.59
C GLU A 220 16.94 15.01 -8.46
N ARG A 221 16.92 13.69 -8.71
CA ARG A 221 17.88 12.96 -9.56
C ARG A 221 17.34 12.67 -10.95
N SER A 222 16.23 13.30 -11.35
CA SER A 222 15.55 13.07 -12.63
C SER A 222 15.14 11.61 -12.86
N ILE A 223 14.81 10.89 -11.78
CA ILE A 223 14.25 9.53 -11.82
C ILE A 223 12.76 9.63 -11.57
N GLN A 224 11.95 9.10 -12.49
CA GLN A 224 10.51 8.97 -12.31
C GLN A 224 10.17 7.56 -11.84
N VAL A 225 9.22 7.47 -10.91
CA VAL A 225 8.68 6.19 -10.46
C VAL A 225 7.49 5.82 -11.34
N ILE A 226 7.48 4.59 -11.84
CA ILE A 226 6.34 3.98 -12.53
C ILE A 226 5.69 3.03 -11.53
N GLY A 227 4.50 3.40 -11.05
CA GLY A 227 3.66 2.52 -10.24
C GLY A 227 2.91 1.51 -11.10
N ASP A 228 2.21 0.61 -10.42
CA ASP A 228 1.37 -0.43 -11.01
C ASP A 228 0.04 -0.48 -10.23
N ILE A 229 -1.06 -0.55 -10.97
CA ILE A 229 -2.43 -0.50 -10.43
C ILE A 229 -3.19 -1.70 -10.99
N PRO A 230 -3.59 -2.66 -10.13
CA PRO A 230 -4.46 -3.75 -10.54
C PRO A 230 -5.80 -3.21 -11.05
N ILE A 231 -6.32 -3.76 -12.15
CA ILE A 231 -7.63 -3.36 -12.68
C ILE A 231 -8.77 -3.67 -11.71
N PHE A 232 -8.69 -4.79 -10.97
CA PHE A 232 -9.70 -5.19 -9.99
C PHE A 232 -9.14 -5.16 -8.57
N VAL A 233 -9.98 -4.83 -7.60
CA VAL A 233 -9.69 -4.97 -6.16
C VAL A 233 -9.91 -6.40 -5.67
N ALA A 234 -9.34 -6.76 -4.51
CA ALA A 234 -9.62 -8.04 -3.87
C ALA A 234 -11.03 -8.04 -3.25
N HIS A 235 -11.74 -9.18 -3.28
CA HIS A 235 -13.06 -9.29 -2.64
C HIS A 235 -12.99 -9.03 -1.13
N ASP A 236 -12.02 -9.64 -0.45
CA ASP A 236 -11.78 -9.42 0.96
C ASP A 236 -10.90 -8.18 1.18
N SER A 237 -11.51 -7.01 1.01
CA SER A 237 -10.88 -5.69 1.12
C SER A 237 -11.79 -4.69 1.80
N ALA A 238 -11.20 -3.59 2.29
CA ALA A 238 -11.95 -2.42 2.74
C ALA A 238 -12.74 -1.79 1.58
N ASP A 239 -12.19 -1.80 0.36
CA ASP A 239 -12.83 -1.15 -0.80
C ASP A 239 -14.18 -1.80 -1.13
N VAL A 240 -14.25 -3.13 -1.14
CA VAL A 240 -15.49 -3.87 -1.41
C VAL A 240 -16.42 -3.84 -0.20
N TRP A 241 -15.89 -3.99 1.01
CA TRP A 241 -16.71 -3.93 2.24
C TRP A 241 -17.44 -2.60 2.38
N CYS A 242 -16.76 -1.48 2.08
CA CYS A 242 -17.33 -0.13 2.20
C CYS A 242 -18.22 0.28 1.04
N ASN A 243 -17.98 -0.24 -0.17
CA ASN A 243 -18.66 0.19 -1.39
C ASN A 243 -19.36 -0.97 -2.10
N GLN A 244 -20.07 -1.81 -1.35
CA GLN A 244 -20.68 -3.04 -1.84
C GLN A 244 -21.58 -2.84 -3.06
N GLN A 245 -22.24 -1.68 -3.15
CA GLN A 245 -23.12 -1.32 -4.26
C GLN A 245 -22.40 -1.21 -5.62
N ASP A 246 -21.09 -0.96 -5.62
CA ASP A 246 -20.28 -0.77 -6.82
C ASP A 246 -19.90 -2.10 -7.49
N TYR A 247 -20.27 -3.23 -6.89
CA TYR A 247 -19.88 -4.58 -7.31
C TYR A 247 -21.10 -5.51 -7.46
N TYR A 248 -20.94 -6.55 -8.26
CA TYR A 248 -21.96 -7.60 -8.41
C TYR A 248 -21.93 -8.59 -7.23
N LEU A 249 -22.53 -8.21 -6.11
CA LEU A 249 -22.63 -9.03 -4.89
C LEU A 249 -24.06 -9.52 -4.63
N ASP A 250 -24.19 -10.65 -3.94
CA ASP A 250 -25.45 -11.09 -3.34
C ASP A 250 -25.72 -10.38 -1.98
N PRO A 251 -26.89 -10.58 -1.36
CA PRO A 251 -27.21 -9.93 -0.08
C PRO A 251 -26.28 -10.30 1.10
N ASP A 252 -25.56 -11.42 1.01
CA ASP A 252 -24.60 -11.88 2.03
C ASP A 252 -23.18 -11.33 1.74
N GLY A 253 -23.01 -10.58 0.65
CA GLY A 253 -21.76 -9.94 0.25
C GLY A 253 -20.85 -10.81 -0.60
N HIS A 254 -21.31 -11.97 -1.07
CA HIS A 254 -20.52 -12.85 -1.94
C HIS A 254 -20.63 -12.44 -3.41
N PRO A 255 -19.56 -12.55 -4.22
CA PRO A 255 -19.62 -12.20 -5.64
C PRO A 255 -20.55 -13.15 -6.41
N THR A 256 -21.48 -12.59 -7.17
CA THR A 256 -22.34 -13.37 -8.08
C THR A 256 -21.64 -13.70 -9.40
N VAL A 257 -20.66 -12.88 -9.79
CA VAL A 257 -19.75 -13.08 -10.90
C VAL A 257 -18.34 -12.65 -10.49
N VAL A 258 -17.33 -13.30 -11.05
CA VAL A 258 -15.91 -13.02 -10.72
C VAL A 258 -15.06 -12.85 -11.97
N ALA A 259 -13.95 -12.15 -11.81
CA ALA A 259 -12.97 -11.91 -12.85
C ALA A 259 -12.19 -13.18 -13.24
N GLY A 260 -11.79 -13.20 -14.50
CA GLY A 260 -10.94 -14.22 -15.10
C GLY A 260 -10.66 -13.91 -16.56
N VAL A 261 -9.95 -14.82 -17.22
CA VAL A 261 -9.74 -14.80 -18.67
C VAL A 261 -10.16 -16.15 -19.27
N PRO A 262 -10.77 -16.15 -20.47
CA PRO A 262 -11.20 -17.39 -21.11
C PRO A 262 -9.99 -18.24 -21.54
N PRO A 263 -10.21 -19.51 -21.90
CA PRO A 263 -9.21 -20.31 -22.59
C PRO A 263 -8.60 -19.62 -23.81
N ASP A 264 -7.32 -19.86 -24.03
CA ASP A 264 -6.58 -19.41 -25.21
C ASP A 264 -5.56 -20.48 -25.64
N TYR A 265 -4.74 -20.17 -26.65
CA TYR A 265 -3.74 -21.10 -27.18
C TYR A 265 -2.56 -21.36 -26.22
N PHE A 266 -2.44 -20.62 -25.11
CA PHE A 266 -1.48 -20.86 -24.03
C PHE A 266 -2.09 -21.61 -22.84
N SER A 267 -3.39 -21.45 -22.58
CA SER A 267 -4.12 -22.12 -21.48
C SER A 267 -5.48 -22.66 -21.94
N GLU A 268 -5.61 -23.99 -21.99
CA GLU A 268 -6.86 -24.67 -22.38
C GLU A 268 -8.03 -24.42 -21.42
N THR A 269 -7.76 -24.06 -20.16
CA THR A 269 -8.79 -23.82 -19.14
C THR A 269 -9.01 -22.35 -18.82
N GLY A 270 -8.22 -21.45 -19.42
CA GLY A 270 -8.21 -20.04 -19.05
C GLY A 270 -7.68 -19.82 -17.62
N GLN A 271 -8.13 -18.76 -16.96
CA GLN A 271 -7.77 -18.47 -15.57
C GLN A 271 -8.97 -17.88 -14.82
N LEU A 272 -9.20 -18.36 -13.59
CA LEU A 272 -10.22 -17.84 -12.68
C LEU A 272 -9.52 -17.09 -11.55
N TRP A 273 -9.66 -15.76 -11.51
CA TRP A 273 -8.93 -14.92 -10.55
C TRP A 273 -9.70 -14.68 -9.25
N GLY A 274 -11.03 -14.64 -9.32
CA GLY A 274 -11.90 -14.54 -8.13
C GLY A 274 -12.18 -13.12 -7.64
N ASN A 275 -11.63 -12.07 -8.26
CA ASN A 275 -11.98 -10.69 -7.94
C ASN A 275 -13.46 -10.40 -8.27
N PRO A 276 -14.16 -9.56 -7.48
CA PRO A 276 -15.51 -9.14 -7.84
C PRO A 276 -15.47 -8.21 -9.05
N LEU A 277 -16.51 -8.25 -9.88
CA LEU A 277 -16.64 -7.35 -11.02
C LEU A 277 -17.40 -6.07 -10.64
N TYR A 278 -16.94 -4.95 -11.19
CA TYR A 278 -17.59 -3.65 -11.03
C TYR A 278 -18.92 -3.58 -11.79
N ARG A 279 -19.89 -2.88 -11.20
CA ARG A 279 -21.12 -2.43 -11.85
C ARG A 279 -20.88 -1.11 -12.58
N TRP A 280 -20.27 -1.21 -13.76
CA TRP A 280 -19.89 -0.06 -14.61
C TRP A 280 -21.06 0.79 -15.11
N ASP A 281 -22.30 0.32 -14.94
CA ASP A 281 -23.54 0.98 -15.35
C ASP A 281 -24.07 2.02 -14.35
N LEU A 282 -23.48 2.11 -13.15
CA LEU A 282 -23.86 3.03 -12.08
C LEU A 282 -23.38 4.47 -12.27
#